data_AF-A0A6P2BHR3-F1
#
_entry.id   AF-A0A6P2BHR3-F1
#
_cell.length_a   1.000
_cell.length_b   1.000
_cell.length_c   1.000
_cell.angle_alpha   90.00
_cell.angle_beta   90.00
_cell.angle_gamma   90.00
#
_symmetry.space_group_name_H-M   'P 1'
#
loop_
_entity.id
_entity.type
_entity.pdbx_description
1 polymer ?
#
loop_
_entity_poly.entity_id
_entity_poly.type
_entity_poly.pdbx_seq_one_letter_code
_entity_poly.pdbx_strand_id
1 'polypeptide(L)' 'MKGSSAPVVIVALHAEARTLRGRPDLQVLVSGPGPDAAHRTVNAALLAPPPAIISWGVAGGLRPELRPGTVL' A
#
# COMPACT_ATOMS: atom_id res chain seq x y z
N MET A 1 -12.15 -22.28 11.56
CA MET A 1 -12.51 -21.06 10.81
C MET A 1 -11.25 -20.47 10.21
N LYS A 2 -11.08 -20.48 8.88
CA LYS A 2 -9.99 -19.73 8.22
C LYS A 2 -10.43 -18.27 8.12
N GLY A 3 -10.13 -17.48 9.14
CA GLY A 3 -10.33 -16.03 9.10
C GLY A 3 -9.32 -15.42 8.15
N SER A 4 -9.66 -15.31 6.87
CA SER A 4 -8.83 -14.56 5.93
C SER A 4 -9.07 -13.08 6.18
N SER A 5 -8.20 -12.47 6.99
CA SER A 5 -8.10 -11.01 7.12
C SER A 5 -7.80 -10.42 5.74
N ALA A 6 -8.56 -9.39 5.32
CA ALA A 6 -8.29 -8.68 4.07
C ALA A 6 -6.86 -8.11 4.11
N PRO A 7 -6.05 -8.22 3.04
CA PRO A 7 -4.74 -7.59 2.99
C PRO A 7 -4.84 -6.08 3.22
N VAL A 8 -3.88 -5.54 3.96
CA VAL A 8 -3.75 -4.10 4.18
C VAL A 8 -2.79 -3.54 3.14
N VAL A 9 -3.29 -2.66 2.27
CA VAL A 9 -2.49 -1.93 1.29
C VAL A 9 -2.19 -0.54 1.85
N ILE A 10 -0.91 -0.22 2.00
CA ILE A 10 -0.44 1.08 2.46
C ILE A 10 0.08 1.86 1.25
N VAL A 11 -0.46 3.06 1.06
CA VAL A 11 -0.08 3.99 -0.01
C VAL A 11 0.35 5.33 0.57
N ALA A 12 1.20 6.06 -0.14
CA ALA A 12 1.69 7.37 0.33
C ALA A 12 0.72 8.50 0.02
N LEU A 13 0.00 8.41 -1.11
CA LEU A 13 -0.80 9.49 -1.67
C LEU A 13 -2.27 9.09 -1.87
N HIS A 14 -3.16 10.07 -1.70
CA HIS A 14 -4.58 9.89 -2.03
C HIS A 14 -4.82 9.54 -3.50
N ALA A 15 -3.94 9.98 -4.41
CA ALA A 15 -4.02 9.62 -5.83
C ALA A 15 -3.80 8.12 -6.06
N GLU A 16 -2.92 7.49 -5.29
CA GLU A 16 -2.66 6.05 -5.33
C GLU A 16 -3.84 5.28 -4.75
N ALA A 17 -4.41 5.73 -3.62
CA ALA A 17 -5.61 5.11 -3.06
C ALA A 17 -6.79 5.09 -4.05
N ARG A 18 -6.90 6.11 -4.92
CA ARG A 18 -7.96 6.15 -5.95
C ARG A 18 -7.84 5.03 -6.98
N THR A 19 -6.64 4.51 -7.26
CA THR A 19 -6.47 3.42 -8.24
C THR A 19 -6.94 2.06 -7.70
N LEU A 20 -7.12 1.96 -6.38
CA LEU A 20 -7.62 0.78 -5.69
C LEU A 20 -9.14 0.84 -5.42
N ARG A 21 -9.84 1.88 -5.90
CA ARG A 21 -11.30 1.97 -5.78
C ARG A 21 -11.97 0.76 -6.42
N GLY A 22 -12.99 0.22 -5.75
CA GLY A 22 -13.71 -0.97 -6.22
C GLY A 22 -13.08 -2.31 -5.79
N ARG A 23 -12.08 -2.29 -4.90
CA ARG A 23 -11.47 -3.48 -4.29
C ARG A 23 -11.90 -3.65 -2.82
N PRO A 24 -13.12 -4.13 -2.54
CA PRO A 24 -13.61 -4.33 -1.17
C PRO A 24 -12.86 -5.44 -0.42
N ASP A 25 -12.10 -6.25 -1.16
CA ASP A 25 -11.20 -7.29 -0.65
C ASP A 25 -9.90 -6.74 -0.04
N LEU A 26 -9.67 -5.42 -0.13
CA LEU A 26 -8.47 -4.74 0.35
C LEU A 26 -8.83 -3.69 1.40
N GLN A 27 -8.05 -3.63 2.48
CA GLN A 27 -8.07 -2.50 3.40
C GLN A 27 -7.00 -1.50 2.97
N VAL A 28 -7.39 -0.31 2.50
CA VAL A 28 -6.45 0.71 2.02
C VAL A 28 -6.20 1.76 3.10
N LEU A 29 -4.92 1.98 3.45
CA LEU A 29 -4.48 3.03 4.37
C LEU A 29 -3.58 4.03 3.64
N VAL A 30 -3.81 5.33 3.86
CA VAL A 30 -2.95 6.40 3.34
C VAL A 30 -2.01 6.84 4.46
N SER A 31 -0.70 6.61 4.30
CA SER A 31 0.29 7.01 5.31
C SER A 31 0.64 8.49 5.24
N GLY A 32 0.60 9.07 4.04
CA GLY A 32 1.31 10.32 3.73
C GLY A 32 2.76 10.05 3.29
N PRO A 33 3.45 11.04 2.70
CA PRO A 33 4.80 10.89 2.21
C PRO A 33 5.84 10.81 3.34
N GLY A 34 6.92 10.07 3.10
CA GLY A 34 8.08 10.00 3.99
C GLY A 34 8.12 8.77 4.91
N PRO A 35 9.32 8.36 5.35
CA PRO A 35 9.53 7.11 6.07
C PRO A 35 8.86 7.09 7.44
N ASP A 36 8.85 8.19 8.18
CA ASP A 36 8.25 8.25 9.52
C ASP A 36 6.73 8.04 9.48
N ALA A 37 6.08 8.60 8.46
CA ALA A 37 4.66 8.45 8.25
C ALA A 37 4.31 7.00 7.90
N ALA A 38 5.05 6.41 6.95
CA ALA A 38 4.93 5.00 6.60
C ALA A 38 5.15 4.08 7.80
N HIS A 39 6.19 4.34 8.60
CA HIS A 39 6.52 3.54 9.78
C HIS A 39 5.39 3.53 10.82
N ARG A 40 4.82 4.71 11.13
CA ARG A 40 3.67 4.80 12.05
C ARG A 40 2.46 4.03 11.52
N THR A 41 2.14 4.15 10.23
CA THR A 41 0.99 3.46 9.64
C THR A 41 1.17 1.95 9.61
N VAL A 42 2.37 1.46 9.25
CA VAL A 42 2.71 0.03 9.27
C VAL A 42 2.57 -0.52 10.68
N ASN A 43 3.16 0.15 11.68
CA ASN A 43 3.07 -0.30 13.07
C ASN A 43 1.63 -0.33 13.57
N ALA A 44 0.81 0.66 13.23
CA ALA A 44 -0.61 0.66 13.57
C ALA A 44 -1.36 -0.50 12.91
N ALA A 45 -1.06 -0.82 11.64
CA ALA A 45 -1.67 -1.93 10.92
C ALA A 45 -1.29 -3.30 11.52
N LEU A 46 -0.06 -3.45 12.01
CA LEU A 46 0.45 -4.69 12.62
C LEU A 46 -0.21 -5.05 13.96
N LEU A 47 -0.90 -4.12 14.61
CA LEU A 47 -1.62 -4.37 15.87
C LEU A 47 -2.87 -5.25 15.68
N ALA A 48 -3.32 -5.47 14.44
CA ALA A 48 -4.40 -6.39 14.12
C ALA A 48 -3.87 -7.80 13.76
N PRO A 49 -4.56 -8.91 14.11
CA PRO A 49 -4.15 -10.25 13.71
C PRO A 49 -4.26 -10.48 12.19
N PRO A 50 -3.42 -11.35 11.65
CA PRO A 50 -2.32 -11.02 10.75
C PRO A 50 -2.80 -10.42 9.42
N PRO A 51 -2.58 -9.13 9.15
CA PRO A 51 -2.77 -8.57 7.84
C PRO A 51 -1.54 -8.89 6.98
N ALA A 52 -1.75 -9.51 5.81
CA ALA A 52 -0.76 -9.37 4.75
C ALA A 52 -0.64 -7.87 4.44
N ILE A 53 0.56 -7.30 4.61
CA ILE A 53 0.81 -5.87 4.35
C ILE A 53 1.45 -5.73 2.97
N ILE A 54 0.90 -4.83 2.17
CA ILE A 54 1.38 -4.51 0.82
C ILE A 54 1.72 -3.03 0.77
N SER A 55 2.95 -2.70 0.41
CA SER A 55 3.31 -1.33 0.02
C SER A 55 2.99 -1.15 -1.47
N TRP A 56 2.18 -0.15 -1.80
CA TRP A 56 1.77 0.14 -3.18
C TRP A 56 1.89 1.64 -3.46
N GLY A 57 2.40 1.99 -4.63
CA GLY A 57 2.50 3.38 -5.02
C GLY A 57 3.10 3.57 -6.40
N VAL A 58 3.14 4.83 -6.84
CA VAL A 58 3.79 5.21 -8.09
C VAL A 58 5.24 5.59 -7.78
N ALA A 59 6.17 5.10 -8.59
CA ALA A 59 7.59 5.41 -8.46
C ALA A 59 8.16 6.02 -9.74
N GLY A 60 9.14 6.91 -9.58
CA GLY A 60 9.99 7.37 -10.68
C GLY A 60 11.05 6.31 -11.01
N GLY A 61 11.07 5.83 -12.24
CA GLY A 61 12.11 4.89 -12.69
C GLY A 61 13.44 5.59 -12.94
N LEU A 62 14.51 5.12 -12.28
CA LEU A 62 15.87 5.63 -12.49
C LEU A 62 16.68 4.81 -13.51
N ARG A 63 16.26 3.57 -13.76
CA ARG A 63 16.90 2.68 -14.73
C ARG A 63 16.44 3.04 -16.15
N PRO A 64 17.35 3.19 -17.13
CA PRO A 64 17.04 3.70 -18.47
C PRO A 64 16.10 2.78 -19.28
N GLU A 65 16.07 1.49 -18.97
CA GLU A 65 15.18 0.53 -19.63
C GLU A 65 13.72 0.58 -19.13
N LEU A 66 13.47 1.25 -18.00
CA LEU A 66 12.12 1.36 -17.45
C LEU A 66 11.28 2.33 -18.27
N ARG A 67 10.01 1.98 -18.46
CA ARG A 67 9.03 2.78 -19.19
C ARG A 67 7.85 3.13 -18.27
N PRO A 68 7.15 4.26 -18.49
CA PRO A 68 5.91 4.53 -17.81
C PRO A 68 4.94 3.34 -17.93
N GLY A 69 4.39 2.89 -16.80
CA GLY A 69 3.50 1.72 -16.71
C GLY A 69 4.19 0.39 -16.39
N THR A 70 5.53 0.34 -16.27
CA THR A 70 6.21 -0.85 -15.74
C THR A 70 5.84 -1.08 -14.27
N VAL A 71 5.48 -2.32 -13.92
CA VAL A 71 5.24 -2.79 -12.54
C VAL A 71 6.51 -3.44 -12.00
N LEU A 72 6.86 -3.16 -10.74
CA LEU A 72 8.06 -3.64 -10.03
C LEU A 72 7.69 -4.51 -8.83
#